data_AF-A0A3B0TPA6-F1
#
_entry.id   AF-A0A3B0TPA6-F1
#
_cell.length_a   1.000
_cell.length_b   1.000
_cell.length_c   1.000
_cell.angle_alpha   90.00
_cell.angle_beta   90.00
_cell.angle_gamma   90.00
#
_symmetry.space_group_name_H-M   'P 1'
#
loop_
_entity.id
_entity.type
_entity.pdbx_description
1 polymer ?
#
loop_
_entity_poly.entity_id
_entity_poly.type
_entity_poly.pdbx_seq_one_letter_code
_entity_poly.pdbx_strand_id
1 'polypeptide(L)' 'MEELSFYDVKTKEKFMATEYDVREKSGRFFAVTKSLAGTHECWRVLGKDQAAKLKK' A
#
# COMPACT_ATOMS: atom_id res chain seq x y z
N MET A 1 -2.22 11.08 6.09
CA MET A 1 -1.54 9.82 5.70
C MET A 1 -0.30 10.20 4.91
N GLU A 2 0.85 9.61 5.23
CA GLU A 2 2.08 9.84 4.43
C GLU A 2 1.90 9.26 3.04
N GLU A 3 2.42 9.93 2.01
CA GLU A 3 2.40 9.41 0.65
C GLU A 3 3.27 8.15 0.55
N LEU A 4 2.73 7.08 -0.03
CA LEU A 4 3.45 5.83 -0.23
C LEU A 4 3.63 5.54 -1.71
N SER A 5 4.81 5.05 -2.07
CA SER A 5 5.06 4.51 -3.39
C SER A 5 4.46 3.11 -3.51
N PHE A 6 3.64 2.86 -4.51
CA PHE A 6 3.15 1.54 -4.86
C PHE A 6 3.75 1.09 -6.19
N TYR A 7 3.88 -0.23 -6.35
CA TYR A 7 4.28 -0.83 -7.61
C TYR A 7 3.13 -1.67 -8.14
N ASP A 8 2.61 -1.28 -9.29
CA ASP A 8 1.61 -2.06 -10.00
C ASP A 8 2.31 -3.13 -10.83
N VAL A 9 2.18 -4.39 -10.43
CA VAL A 9 2.79 -5.52 -11.14
C VAL A 9 2.13 -5.81 -12.49
N LYS A 10 0.91 -5.32 -12.73
CA LYS A 10 0.18 -5.52 -13.98
C LYS A 10 0.62 -4.52 -15.03
N THR A 11 0.70 -3.25 -14.69
CA THR A 11 1.21 -2.21 -15.61
C THR A 11 2.73 -2.09 -15.58
N LYS A 12 3.38 -2.66 -14.55
CA LYS A 12 4.82 -2.58 -14.29
C LYS A 12 5.30 -1.16 -13.98
N GLU A 13 4.40 -0.31 -13.50
CA GLU A 13 4.68 1.09 -13.19
C GLU A 13 4.69 1.35 -11.69
N LYS A 14 5.46 2.37 -11.28
CA LYS A 14 5.43 2.89 -9.92
C LYS A 14 4.54 4.13 -9.89
N PHE A 15 3.72 4.23 -8.85
CA PHE A 15 2.93 5.42 -8.60
C PHE A 15 2.99 5.77 -7.11
N MET A 16 2.59 6.98 -6.78
CA MET A 16 2.47 7.44 -5.41
C MET A 16 0.98 7.53 -5.07
N ALA A 17 0.62 7.14 -3.85
CA ALA A 17 -0.74 7.26 -3.35
C ALA A 17 -0.75 7.69 -1.90
N THR A 18 -1.62 8.66 -1.59
CA THR A 18 -1.93 9.12 -0.24
C THR A 18 -3.16 8.41 0.35
N GLU A 19 -4.03 7.89 -0.52
CA GLU A 19 -5.22 7.13 -0.17
C GLU A 19 -4.93 5.63 -0.20
N TYR A 20 -4.77 5.03 0.98
CA TYR A 20 -4.59 3.60 1.14
C TYR A 20 -5.09 3.12 2.50
N ASP A 21 -5.49 1.86 2.54
CA ASP A 21 -5.86 1.18 3.78
C ASP A 21 -4.67 0.40 4.33
N VAL A 22 -4.44 0.47 5.64
CA VAL A 22 -3.48 -0.41 6.32
C VAL A 22 -4.21 -1.64 6.85
N ARG A 23 -3.94 -2.80 6.25
CA ARG A 23 -4.49 -4.10 6.65
C ARG A 23 -3.42 -4.98 7.29
N GLU A 24 -3.81 -5.72 8.32
CA GLU A 24 -2.94 -6.72 8.94
C GLU A 24 -3.36 -8.12 8.46
N LYS A 25 -2.41 -8.90 7.97
CA LYS A 25 -2.64 -10.28 7.52
C LYS A 25 -1.45 -11.15 7.92
N SER A 26 -1.73 -12.23 8.64
CA SER A 26 -0.71 -13.20 9.09
C SER A 26 0.46 -12.55 9.85
N GLY A 27 0.18 -11.57 10.71
CA GLY A 27 1.19 -10.85 11.51
C GLY A 27 2.09 -9.89 10.72
N ARG A 28 1.74 -9.60 9.46
CA ARG A 28 2.37 -8.58 8.62
C ARG A 28 1.38 -7.48 8.29
N PHE A 29 1.90 -6.27 8.13
CA PHE A 29 1.10 -5.12 7.74
C PHE A 29 1.25 -4.85 6.25
N PHE A 30 0.16 -4.47 5.62
CA PHE A 30 0.09 -4.17 4.20
C PHE A 30 -0.62 -2.84 4.00
N ALA A 31 -0.05 -1.95 3.21
CA ALA A 31 -0.79 -0.84 2.62
C ALA A 31 -1.48 -1.35 1.36
N VAL A 32 -2.78 -1.15 1.25
CA VAL A 32 -3.60 -1.57 0.13
C VAL A 32 -4.24 -0.33 -0.49
N THR A 33 -3.96 -0.10 -1.77
CA THR A 33 -4.57 0.97 -2.55
C THR A 33 -5.12 0.41 -3.85
N LYS A 34 -5.97 1.18 -4.54
CA LYS A 34 -6.43 0.80 -5.89
C LYS A 34 -5.38 1.20 -6.92
N SER A 35 -5.25 0.41 -7.99
CA SER A 35 -4.43 0.82 -9.13
C SER A 35 -5.02 2.08 -9.78
N LEU A 36 -4.14 2.96 -10.28
CA LEU A 36 -4.54 4.11 -11.09
C LEU A 36 -4.99 3.73 -12.52
N ALA A 37 -4.58 2.55 -12.99
CA ALA A 37 -4.79 2.11 -14.36
C ALA A 37 -5.78 0.93 -14.48
N GLY A 38 -6.16 0.31 -13.37
CA GLY A 38 -6.98 -0.91 -13.37
C GLY A 38 -7.92 -1.01 -12.17
N THR A 39 -8.73 -2.07 -12.16
CA THR A 39 -9.70 -2.36 -11.09
C THR A 39 -9.11 -3.18 -9.94
N HIS A 40 -7.85 -3.58 -10.04
CA HIS A 40 -7.16 -4.39 -9.04
C HIS A 40 -6.59 -3.56 -7.89
N GLU A 41 -6.34 -4.24 -6.77
CA GLU A 41 -5.67 -3.66 -5.60
C GLU A 41 -4.15 -3.86 -5.69
N CYS A 42 -3.40 -2.83 -5.30
CA CYS A 42 -1.96 -2.82 -5.16
C CYS A 42 -1.59 -2.98 -3.69
N TRP A 43 -0.89 -4.07 -3.36
CA TRP A 43 -0.54 -4.44 -1.99
C TRP A 43 0.95 -4.20 -1.76
N ARG A 44 1.27 -3.30 -0.83
CA ARG A 44 2.64 -3.01 -0.39
C ARG A 44 2.86 -3.53 1.02
N VAL A 45 3.93 -4.29 1.22
CA VAL A 45 4.34 -4.71 2.58
C VAL A 45 4.85 -3.49 3.35
N LEU A 46 4.34 -3.31 4.57
CA LEU A 46 4.84 -2.32 5.53
C LEU A 46 5.69 -3.03 6.60
N GLY A 47 6.80 -2.39 6.97
CA GLY A 47 7.54 -2.77 8.17
C GLY A 47 6.70 -2.53 9.43
N LYS A 48 6.99 -3.24 10.53
CA LYS A 48 6.28 -3.09 11.81
C LYS A 48 6.27 -1.63 12.30
N ASP A 49 7.42 -0.97 12.24
CA ASP A 49 7.55 0.43 12.69
C ASP A 49 6.79 1.40 11.79
N GLN A 50 6.78 1.15 10.47
CA GLN A 50 6.08 1.98 9.50
C GLN A 50 4.57 1.83 9.66
N ALA A 51 4.07 0.61 9.83
CA ALA A 51 2.65 0.37 10.06
C ALA A 51 2.18 0.98 11.39
N ALA A 52 2.99 0.92 12.45
CA ALA A 52 2.66 1.55 13.73
C ALA A 52 2.53 3.08 13.62
N LYS A 53 3.33 3.72 12.75
CA LYS A 53 3.21 5.17 12.47
C LYS A 53 1.97 5.51 11.64
N LEU A 54 1.62 4.66 10.68
CA LEU A 54 0.51 4.90 9.76
C LEU A 54 -0.87 4.49 10.30
N LYS A 55 -0.90 3.67 11.36
CA LYS A 55 -2.13 3.26 12.05
C LYS A 55 -2.56 4.24 13.16
N LYS A 56 -1.85 5.37 13.30
CA LYS A 56 -2.16 6.46 14.25
C LYS A 56 -3.12 7.46 13.62
#